data_AF-A0A7J9VI05-F1
#
_entry.id   AF-A0A7J9VI05-F1
#
_cell.length_a   1.000
_cell.length_b   1.000
_cell.length_c   1.000
_cell.angle_alpha   90.00
_cell.angle_beta   90.00
_cell.angle_gamma   90.00
#
_symmetry.space_group_name_H-M   'P 1'
#
loop_
_entity.id
_entity.type
_entity.pdbx_description
1 polymer ?
#
loop_
_entity_poly.entity_id
_entity_poly.type
_entity_poly.pdbx_seq_one_letter_code
_entity_poly.pdbx_strand_id
1 'polypeptide(L)'
;MGLAVVRDLREMRDAAGPEEIARFETDVFAGFVLARSAAGLSDSTIRSDVSHLEQARAWFGRPLWDMQPADADAYFGTVLRAVPPNTRMARAQAIKTYFEFLELRHKVEIHNLTGRVVECPIDEVN
;
A
#
# COMPACT_ATOMS: atom_id res chain seq x y z
N MET A 1 40.42 14.88 21.27
CA MET A 1 39.22 14.04 21.49
C MET A 1 38.63 13.73 20.13
N GLY A 2 38.67 12.48 19.69
CA GLY A 2 38.08 12.05 18.42
C GLY A 2 36.68 11.50 18.67
N LEU A 3 35.67 12.06 17.99
CA LEU A 3 34.31 11.53 18.01
C LEU A 3 34.28 10.18 17.28
N ALA A 4 33.56 9.21 17.83
CA ALA A 4 33.35 7.93 17.15
C ALA A 4 32.52 8.15 15.88
N VAL A 5 32.96 7.55 14.77
CA VAL A 5 32.20 7.56 13.52
C VAL A 5 30.95 6.70 13.72
N VAL A 6 29.81 7.34 13.93
CA VAL A 6 28.50 6.67 13.91
C VAL A 6 28.13 6.46 12.44
N ARG A 7 28.25 5.21 11.98
CA ARG A 7 27.74 4.81 10.66
C ARG A 7 26.25 4.52 10.78
N ASP A 8 25.50 4.91 9.76
CA ASP A 8 24.08 4.63 9.75
C ASP A 8 23.87 3.13 9.54
N LEU A 9 23.14 2.47 10.45
CA LEU A 9 22.81 1.04 10.32
C LEU A 9 22.03 0.75 9.02
N ARG A 10 21.36 1.76 8.45
CA ARG A 10 20.63 1.68 7.18
C ARG A 10 21.56 1.59 5.97
N GLU A 11 22.78 2.13 6.03
CA GLU A 11 23.78 1.99 4.95
C GLU A 11 24.35 0.58 4.84
N MET A 12 24.25 -0.22 5.90
CA MET A 12 24.76 -1.60 5.94
C MET A 12 23.69 -2.67 5.69
N ARG A 13 22.42 -2.28 5.57
CA ARG A 13 21.34 -3.25 5.37
C ARG A 13 21.22 -3.56 3.89
N ASP A 14 21.42 -4.83 3.54
CA ASP A 14 21.14 -5.32 2.18
C ASP A 14 19.67 -5.07 1.81
N ALA A 15 19.42 -4.88 0.52
CA ALA A 15 18.06 -4.75 0.01
C ALA A 15 17.21 -5.95 0.46
N ALA A 16 16.00 -5.67 0.92
CA ALA A 16 15.12 -6.71 1.45
C ALA A 16 14.85 -7.80 0.42
N GLY A 17 14.96 -9.06 0.85
CA GLY A 17 14.67 -10.21 0.01
C GLY A 17 13.17 -10.32 -0.31
N PRO A 18 12.79 -11.09 -1.35
CA PRO A 18 11.39 -11.27 -1.74
C PRO A 18 10.53 -11.89 -0.62
N GLU A 19 11.10 -12.78 0.20
CA GLU A 19 10.40 -13.39 1.33
C GLU A 19 10.15 -12.38 2.46
N GLU A 20 11.12 -11.50 2.74
CA GLU A 20 10.98 -10.42 3.71
C GLU A 20 9.90 -9.43 3.28
N ILE A 21 9.87 -9.06 2.00
CA ILE A 21 8.83 -8.21 1.42
C ILE A 21 7.45 -8.87 1.56
N ALA A 22 7.31 -10.16 1.23
CA ALA A 22 6.03 -10.87 1.32
C ALA A 22 5.51 -10.97 2.77
N ARG A 23 6.42 -11.22 3.73
CA ARG A 23 6.09 -11.21 5.16
C ARG A 23 5.63 -9.82 5.61
N PHE A 24 6.38 -8.78 5.24
CA PHE A 24 6.03 -7.40 5.56
C PHE A 24 4.69 -7.01 4.94
N GLU A 25 4.39 -7.45 3.72
CA GLU A 25 3.09 -7.23 3.08
C GLU A 25 1.95 -7.84 3.88
N THR A 26 2.13 -9.07 4.36
CA THR A 26 1.14 -9.75 5.21
C THR A 26 0.90 -8.97 6.51
N ASP A 27 1.97 -8.53 7.18
CA ASP A 27 1.90 -7.78 8.43
C ASP A 27 1.20 -6.41 8.24
N VAL A 28 1.51 -5.71 7.14
CA VAL A 28 0.87 -4.43 6.77
C VAL A 28 -0.62 -4.61 6.49
N PHE A 29 -1.02 -5.65 5.74
CA PHE A 29 -2.44 -5.94 5.49
C PHE A 29 -3.20 -6.27 6.78
N ALA A 30 -2.60 -7.06 7.68
CA ALA A 30 -3.17 -7.32 9.00
C ALA A 30 -3.31 -6.03 9.83
N GLY A 31 -2.29 -5.16 9.80
CA GLY A 31 -2.31 -3.85 10.44
C GLY A 31 -3.41 -2.93 9.90
N PHE A 32 -3.68 -2.97 8.60
CA PHE A 32 -4.77 -2.23 7.97
C PHE A 32 -6.13 -2.70 8.51
N VAL A 33 -6.37 -4.01 8.53
CA VAL A 33 -7.61 -4.59 9.09
C VAL A 33 -7.83 -4.15 10.54
N LEU A 34 -6.78 -4.21 11.37
CA LEU A 34 -6.83 -3.75 12.75
C LEU A 34 -7.14 -2.25 12.85
N ALA A 35 -6.55 -1.41 11.99
CA ALA A 35 -6.82 0.02 11.95
C ALA A 35 -8.28 0.32 11.56
N ARG A 36 -8.85 -0.40 10.60
CA ARG A 36 -10.26 -0.25 10.20
C ARG A 36 -11.20 -0.71 11.31
N SER A 37 -10.89 -1.82 11.99
CA SER A 37 -11.65 -2.27 13.15
C SER A 37 -11.61 -1.24 14.29
N ALA A 38 -10.43 -0.70 14.60
CA ALA A 38 -10.27 0.34 15.62
C ALA A 38 -11.02 1.65 15.28
N ALA A 39 -11.21 1.95 13.99
CA ALA A 39 -12.02 3.07 13.52
C ALA A 39 -13.53 2.78 13.54
N GLY A 40 -13.98 1.62 14.03
CA GLY A 40 -15.39 1.28 14.21
C GLY A 40 -16.10 0.83 12.93
N LEU A 41 -15.36 0.45 11.89
CA LEU A 41 -15.94 -0.03 10.64
C LEU A 41 -16.51 -1.43 10.83
N SER A 42 -17.63 -1.71 10.15
CA SER A 42 -18.26 -3.03 10.19
C SER A 42 -17.41 -4.09 9.46
N ASP A 43 -17.49 -5.34 9.89
CA ASP A 43 -16.77 -6.47 9.27
C ASP A 43 -17.05 -6.61 7.77
N SER A 44 -18.28 -6.31 7.33
CA SER A 44 -18.64 -6.36 5.90
C SER A 44 -17.95 -5.27 5.10
N THR A 45 -17.81 -4.06 5.66
CA THR A 45 -17.04 -2.97 5.05
C THR A 45 -15.56 -3.32 4.97
N ILE A 46 -14.97 -3.80 6.07
CA ILE A 46 -13.56 -4.20 6.11
C ILE A 46 -13.29 -5.31 5.09
N ARG A 47 -14.16 -6.32 5.03
CA ARG A 47 -14.05 -7.39 4.03
C ARG A 47 -14.14 -6.87 2.60
N SER A 48 -15.02 -5.90 2.33
CA SER A 48 -15.12 -5.28 1.01
C SER A 48 -13.86 -4.49 0.66
N ASP A 49 -13.30 -3.71 1.59
CA ASP A 49 -12.06 -2.97 1.40
C ASP A 49 -10.91 -3.93 1.06
N VAL A 50 -10.73 -4.97 1.88
CA VAL A 50 -9.69 -6.00 1.66
C VAL A 50 -9.88 -6.71 0.33
N SER A 51 -11.11 -7.11 -0.01
CA SER A 51 -11.39 -7.77 -1.30
C SER A 51 -11.03 -6.88 -2.50
N HIS A 52 -11.27 -5.57 -2.43
CA HIS A 52 -10.88 -4.64 -3.49
C HIS A 52 -9.35 -4.51 -3.61
N LEU A 53 -8.66 -4.44 -2.47
CA LEU A 53 -7.20 -4.36 -2.43
C LEU A 53 -6.54 -5.65 -2.95
N GLU A 54 -7.03 -6.82 -2.55
CA GLU A 54 -6.53 -8.11 -3.04
C GLU A 54 -6.69 -8.24 -4.56
N GLN A 55 -7.81 -7.78 -5.12
CA GLN A 55 -8.02 -7.78 -6.57
C GLN A 55 -7.05 -6.84 -7.29
N ALA A 56 -6.82 -5.65 -6.75
CA ALA A 56 -5.83 -4.72 -7.31
C ALA A 56 -4.41 -5.31 -7.22
N ARG A 57 -4.07 -5.93 -6.09
CA ARG A 57 -2.78 -6.58 -5.84
C ARG A 57 -2.52 -7.76 -6.77
N ALA A 58 -3.55 -8.57 -7.02
CA ALA A 58 -3.50 -9.69 -7.94
C ALA A 58 -3.27 -9.23 -9.38
N TRP A 59 -3.91 -8.14 -9.80
CA TRP A 59 -3.67 -7.54 -11.12
C TRP A 59 -2.27 -6.92 -11.22
N PHE A 60 -1.83 -6.18 -10.20
CA PHE A 60 -0.56 -5.46 -10.23
C PHE A 60 0.66 -6.38 -10.12
N GLY A 61 0.53 -7.53 -9.47
CA GLY A 61 1.59 -8.54 -9.35
C GLY A 61 2.72 -8.18 -8.39
N ARG A 62 2.78 -6.94 -7.91
CA ARG A 62 3.74 -6.43 -6.90
C ARG A 62 3.00 -5.84 -5.69
N PRO A 63 3.67 -5.62 -4.55
CA PRO A 63 3.02 -4.96 -3.41
C PRO A 63 2.39 -3.63 -3.80
N LEU A 64 1.20 -3.34 -3.28
CA LEU A 64 0.44 -2.16 -3.73
C LEU A 64 1.18 -0.83 -3.51
N TRP A 65 2.00 -0.73 -2.46
CA TRP A 65 2.82 0.47 -2.20
C TRP A 65 3.86 0.78 -3.27
N ASP A 66 4.13 -0.14 -4.20
CA ASP A 66 5.00 0.10 -5.37
C ASP A 66 4.25 0.71 -6.56
N MET A 67 2.92 0.82 -6.49
CA MET A 67 2.06 1.32 -7.57
C MET A 67 2.32 2.80 -7.84
N GLN A 68 2.51 3.15 -9.11
CA GLN A 68 2.66 4.54 -9.56
C GLN A 68 1.35 5.07 -10.15
N PRO A 69 1.21 6.40 -10.33
CA PRO A 69 0.03 6.98 -10.96
C PRO A 69 -0.29 6.38 -12.34
N ALA A 70 0.72 6.10 -13.16
CA ALA A 70 0.54 5.45 -14.47
C ALA A 70 -0.02 4.01 -14.35
N ASP A 71 0.31 3.28 -13.28
CA ASP A 71 -0.24 1.96 -13.02
C ASP A 71 -1.70 2.06 -12.56
N ALA A 72 -2.05 3.07 -11.76
CA ALA A 72 -3.43 3.36 -11.38
C ALA A 72 -4.26 3.72 -12.62
N ASP A 73 -3.78 4.61 -13.48
CA ASP A 73 -4.42 4.95 -14.76
C ASP A 73 -4.68 3.71 -15.61
N ALA A 74 -3.68 2.82 -15.72
CA ALA A 74 -3.82 1.57 -16.44
C ALA A 74 -4.88 0.66 -15.80
N TYR A 75 -4.90 0.53 -14.47
CA TYR A 75 -5.89 -0.26 -13.74
C TYR A 75 -7.32 0.26 -13.95
N PHE A 76 -7.53 1.56 -13.81
CA PHE A 76 -8.83 2.20 -14.00
C PHE A 76 -9.28 2.21 -15.47
N GLY A 77 -8.35 2.42 -16.40
CA GLY A 77 -8.58 2.47 -17.83
C GLY A 77 -8.80 1.09 -18.49
N THR A 78 -8.39 0.00 -17.83
CA THR A 78 -8.55 -1.37 -18.35
C THR A 78 -9.49 -2.20 -17.49
N VAL A 79 -9.04 -2.60 -16.29
CA VAL A 79 -9.76 -3.53 -15.41
C VAL A 79 -11.09 -2.95 -14.95
N LEU A 80 -11.12 -1.65 -14.63
CA LEU A 80 -12.32 -1.00 -14.09
C LEU A 80 -13.14 -0.25 -15.13
N ARG A 81 -12.77 -0.33 -16.41
CA ARG A 81 -13.45 0.41 -17.49
C ARG A 81 -14.92 -0.01 -17.66
N ALA A 82 -15.20 -1.30 -17.55
CA ALA A 82 -16.54 -1.86 -17.71
C ALA A 82 -17.27 -2.08 -16.38
N VAL A 83 -16.63 -1.72 -15.26
CA VAL A 83 -17.19 -1.91 -13.91
C VAL A 83 -18.20 -0.80 -13.62
N PRO A 84 -19.32 -1.10 -12.91
CA PRO A 84 -20.30 -0.08 -12.53
C PRO A 84 -19.66 1.10 -11.79
N PRO A 85 -20.11 2.35 -12.02
CA PRO A 85 -19.50 3.54 -11.42
C PRO A 85 -19.34 3.46 -9.90
N ASN A 86 -20.36 2.97 -9.19
CA ASN A 86 -20.31 2.81 -7.73
C ASN A 86 -19.21 1.83 -7.29
N THR A 87 -19.02 0.73 -8.03
CA THR A 87 -17.98 -0.25 -7.73
C THR A 87 -16.60 0.31 -8.07
N ARG A 88 -16.46 1.09 -9.14
CA ARG A 88 -15.21 1.81 -9.46
C ARG A 88 -14.85 2.79 -8.35
N MET A 89 -15.81 3.58 -7.86
CA MET A 89 -15.61 4.49 -6.73
C MET A 89 -15.22 3.75 -5.45
N ALA A 90 -15.90 2.64 -5.14
CA ALA A 90 -15.57 1.84 -3.96
C ALA A 90 -14.15 1.27 -4.00
N ARG A 91 -13.66 0.87 -5.19
CA ARG A 91 -12.27 0.43 -5.37
C ARG A 91 -11.28 1.57 -5.21
N ALA A 92 -11.56 2.74 -5.81
CA ALA A 92 -10.72 3.92 -5.64
C ALA A 92 -10.63 4.33 -4.17
N GLN A 93 -11.75 4.32 -3.45
CA GLN A 93 -11.79 4.64 -2.03
C GLN A 93 -10.99 3.63 -1.20
N ALA A 94 -11.09 2.33 -1.47
CA ALA A 94 -10.34 1.31 -0.77
C ALA A 94 -8.82 1.53 -0.93
N ILE A 95 -8.36 1.79 -2.16
CA ILE A 95 -6.94 2.09 -2.44
C ILE A 95 -6.51 3.39 -1.75
N LYS A 96 -7.25 4.49 -1.87
CA LYS A 96 -6.95 5.76 -1.18
C LYS A 96 -6.80 5.56 0.33
N THR A 97 -7.78 4.89 0.95
CA THR A 97 -7.79 4.61 2.39
C THR A 97 -6.60 3.76 2.82
N TYR A 98 -6.20 2.78 1.99
CA TYR A 98 -5.02 1.96 2.26
C TYR A 98 -3.73 2.79 2.19
N PHE A 99 -3.57 3.63 1.17
CA PHE A 99 -2.40 4.50 1.04
C PHE A 99 -2.32 5.55 2.15
N GLU A 100 -3.44 6.14 2.58
CA GLU A 100 -3.48 6.99 3.77
C GLU A 100 -2.97 6.25 5.02
N PHE A 101 -3.38 4.99 5.21
CA PHE A 101 -2.87 4.16 6.30
C PHE A 101 -1.36 3.91 6.18
N LEU A 102 -0.86 3.61 4.97
CA LEU A 102 0.57 3.42 4.74
C LEU A 102 1.38 4.68 5.01
N GLU A 103 0.91 5.82 4.53
CA GLU A 103 1.59 7.10 4.72
C GLU A 103 1.67 7.51 6.19
N LEU A 104 0.62 7.24 6.95
CA LEU A 104 0.56 7.55 8.39
C LEU A 104 1.41 6.62 9.25
N ARG A 105 1.52 5.32 8.90
CA ARG A 105 2.11 4.31 9.79
C ARG A 105 3.36 3.62 9.27
N HIS A 106 3.50 3.45 7.96
CA HIS A 106 4.53 2.59 7.36
C HIS A 106 5.44 3.30 6.35
N LYS A 107 5.26 4.60 6.12
CA LYS A 107 6.04 5.39 5.16
C LYS A 107 7.55 5.25 5.35
N VAL A 108 8.01 5.33 6.60
CA VAL A 108 9.42 5.20 6.97
C VAL A 108 9.91 3.76 6.80
N GLU A 109 9.11 2.77 7.20
CA GLU A 109 9.46 1.36 7.08
C GLU A 109 9.58 0.93 5.61
N ILE A 110 8.62 1.31 4.77
CA ILE A 110 8.62 1.02 3.34
C ILE A 110 9.80 1.71 2.66
N HIS A 111 10.09 2.96 3.00
CA HIS A 111 11.28 3.64 2.50
C HIS A 111 12.57 2.92 2.91
N ASN A 112 12.68 2.48 4.15
CA ASN A 112 13.86 1.72 4.59
C ASN A 112 13.97 0.35 3.91
N LEU A 113 12.84 -0.29 3.57
CA LEU A 113 12.81 -1.61 2.95
C LEU A 113 13.10 -1.56 1.44
N THR A 114 12.63 -0.52 0.76
CA THR A 114 12.56 -0.43 -0.71
C THR A 114 13.32 0.74 -1.31
N GLY A 115 13.73 1.71 -0.49
CA GLY A 115 14.27 3.00 -0.94
C GLY A 115 13.23 3.95 -1.54
N ARG A 116 11.94 3.59 -1.54
CA ARG A 116 10.86 4.38 -2.16
C ARG A 116 10.02 5.10 -1.12
N VAL A 117 9.61 6.32 -1.45
CA VAL A 117 8.62 7.05 -0.64
C VAL A 117 7.23 6.65 -1.13
N VAL A 118 6.40 6.19 -0.20
CA VAL A 118 5.00 5.87 -0.48
C VAL A 118 4.20 7.15 -0.62
N GLU A 119 3.40 7.20 -1.67
CA GLU A 119 2.43 8.24 -1.98
C GLU A 119 1.23 7.59 -2.67
N CYS A 120 0.02 8.06 -2.36
CA CYS A 120 -1.20 7.60 -3.01
C CYS A 120 -1.13 7.79 -4.55
N PRO A 121 -1.31 6.72 -5.36
CA PRO A 121 -1.25 6.81 -6.81
C PRO A 121 -2.56 7.29 -7.43
N ILE A 122 -3.62 7.46 -6.64
CA ILE A 122 -4.93 7.89 -7.13
C ILE A 122 -5.10 9.39 -6.91
N ASP A 123 -5.37 10.12 -7.99
CA ASP A 123 -5.61 11.56 -7.98
C ASP A 123 -7.10 11.92 -8.10
N GLU A 124 -7.39 13.15 -8.53
CA GLU A 124 -8.74 13.67 -8.75
C GLU A 124 -9.36 13.24 -10.10
N VAL A 125 -8.54 12.78 -11.06
CA VAL A 125 -8.99 12.45 -12.42
C VAL A 125 -9.25 10.96 -12.66
N ASN A 126 -8.94 10.10 -11.68
CA ASN A 126 -9.17 8.65 -11.71
C ASN A 126 -10.61 8.18 -11.42
#